data_AF-A0A9P6XWQ5-F1
#
_entry.id   AF-A0A9P6XWQ5-F1
#
_cell.length_a   1.000
_cell.length_b   1.000
_cell.length_c   1.000
_cell.angle_alpha   90.00
_cell.angle_beta   90.00
_cell.angle_gamma   90.00
#
_symmetry.space_group_name_H-M   'P 1'
#
loop_
_entity.id
_entity.type
_entity.pdbx_description
1 polymer ?
#
loop_
_entity_poly.entity_id
_entity_poly.type
_entity_poly.pdbx_seq_one_letter_code
_entity_poly.pdbx_strand_id
1 'polypeptide(L)'
;MQVNTSLGQAAIYVILPQADLEYTAPNWDPPSRWDDGIAGAVLDYNLNAQTTRRSREGDRSTYLSGNGTTGLNIGAWRLRADWQAQAERGSGRPTKQRFDWSRFYAMRAIPGWKSSLIVGEDYLNSNLFGGFRYTGASLATNDSMLPPNLRGYAPEITGVARSNARVVVRQQGRP
;
A
#
# COMPACT_ATOMS: atom_id res chain seq x y z
N MET A 1 36.80 -21.98 -5.41
CA MET A 1 35.79 -22.51 -6.35
C MET A 1 36.28 -23.84 -6.91
N GLN A 2 35.47 -24.90 -6.86
CA GLN A 2 35.74 -26.19 -7.51
C GLN A 2 34.56 -26.57 -8.42
N VAL A 3 34.83 -27.16 -9.58
CA VAL A 3 33.81 -27.56 -10.56
C VAL A 3 34.03 -29.01 -10.95
N ASN A 4 33.03 -29.86 -10.72
CA ASN A 4 33.02 -31.27 -11.11
C ASN A 4 31.88 -31.52 -12.10
N THR A 5 32.17 -32.13 -13.23
CA THR A 5 31.18 -32.45 -14.27
C THR A 5 30.85 -33.94 -14.26
N SER A 6 29.56 -34.28 -14.19
CA SER A 6 29.05 -35.65 -14.30
C SER A 6 28.22 -35.76 -15.57
N LEU A 7 28.87 -36.19 -16.65
CA LEU A 7 28.23 -36.34 -17.97
C LEU A 7 27.11 -37.38 -17.98
N GLY A 8 27.24 -38.45 -17.17
CA GLY A 8 26.22 -39.50 -17.05
C GLY A 8 24.93 -39.07 -16.36
N GLN A 9 24.95 -37.95 -15.64
CA GLN A 9 23.78 -37.37 -14.96
C GLN A 9 23.38 -36.01 -15.58
N ALA A 10 24.08 -35.56 -16.62
CA ALA A 10 23.97 -34.21 -17.17
C ALA A 10 24.02 -33.11 -16.07
N ALA A 11 24.88 -33.30 -15.07
CA ALA A 11 24.97 -32.43 -13.90
C ALA A 11 26.37 -31.81 -13.77
N ILE A 12 26.40 -30.54 -13.36
CA ILE A 12 27.63 -29.82 -13.00
C ILE A 12 27.53 -29.43 -11.53
N TYR A 13 28.46 -29.91 -10.73
CA TYR A 13 28.57 -29.58 -9.32
C TYR A 13 29.59 -28.46 -9.15
N VAL A 14 29.14 -27.31 -8.65
CA VAL A 14 29.99 -26.16 -8.37
C VAL A 14 30.02 -25.91 -6.87
N ILE A 15 31.22 -25.88 -6.30
CA ILE A 15 31.46 -25.58 -4.89
C ILE A 15 32.04 -24.16 -4.80
N LEU A 16 31.26 -23.25 -4.22
CA LEU A 16 31.60 -21.84 -4.00
C LEU A 16 31.56 -21.52 -2.50
N PRO A 17 32.54 -20.77 -1.96
CA PRO A 17 32.44 -20.22 -0.63
C PRO A 17 31.18 -19.36 -0.49
N GLN A 18 30.47 -19.48 0.64
CA GLN A 18 29.25 -18.71 0.88
C GLN A 18 29.51 -17.19 0.90
N ALA A 19 30.72 -16.76 1.27
CA ALA A 19 31.10 -15.34 1.27
C ALA A 19 31.16 -14.70 -0.13
N ASP A 20 31.34 -15.51 -1.18
CA ASP A 20 31.39 -15.05 -2.57
C ASP A 20 29.99 -15.01 -3.21
N LEU A 21 28.97 -15.54 -2.52
CA LEU A 21 27.59 -15.52 -2.98
C LEU A 21 26.91 -14.22 -2.54
N GLU A 22 26.12 -13.63 -3.43
CA GLU A 22 25.22 -12.54 -3.05
C GLU A 22 24.31 -13.04 -1.91
N TYR A 23 24.12 -12.21 -0.88
CA TYR A 23 23.32 -12.58 0.28
C TYR A 23 21.93 -13.03 -0.18
N THR A 24 21.47 -14.16 0.34
CA THR A 24 20.12 -14.68 0.11
C THR A 24 19.58 -15.16 1.45
N ALA A 25 18.32 -14.88 1.73
CA ALA A 25 17.63 -15.46 2.88
C ALA A 25 16.43 -16.27 2.37
N PRO A 26 15.94 -17.28 3.10
CA PRO A 26 14.80 -18.09 2.67
C PRO A 26 13.54 -17.27 2.33
N ASN A 27 13.43 -16.05 2.85
CA ASN A 27 12.33 -15.11 2.69
C ASN A 27 12.76 -13.76 2.10
N TRP A 28 13.92 -13.69 1.43
CA TRP A 28 14.40 -12.46 0.79
C TRP A 28 15.26 -12.75 -0.43
N ASP A 29 14.88 -12.12 -1.55
CA ASP A 29 15.65 -12.13 -2.78
C ASP A 29 16.42 -10.81 -2.97
N PRO A 30 17.67 -10.89 -3.47
CA PRO A 30 18.48 -9.72 -3.75
C PRO A 30 17.85 -8.83 -4.82
N PRO A 31 18.13 -7.51 -4.81
CA PRO A 31 17.53 -6.57 -5.74
C PRO A 31 17.84 -6.85 -7.21
N SER A 32 18.92 -7.59 -7.48
CA SER A 32 19.30 -8.08 -8.81
C SER A 32 18.26 -9.03 -9.43
N ARG A 33 17.41 -9.67 -8.61
CA ARG A 33 16.37 -10.61 -9.03
C ARG A 33 14.97 -10.00 -9.09
N TRP A 34 14.82 -8.72 -8.76
CA TRP A 34 13.50 -8.10 -8.73
C TRP A 34 12.97 -7.85 -10.14
N ASP A 35 11.71 -8.21 -10.35
CA ASP A 35 10.99 -7.94 -11.58
C ASP A 35 10.13 -6.68 -11.41
N ASP A 36 10.13 -5.83 -12.43
CA ASP A 36 9.26 -4.65 -12.52
C ASP A 36 7.78 -5.04 -12.70
N GLY A 37 7.54 -6.27 -13.15
CA GLY A 37 6.22 -6.83 -13.41
C GLY A 37 5.71 -6.49 -14.80
N ILE A 38 4.44 -6.83 -15.04
CA ILE A 38 3.78 -6.63 -16.33
C ILE A 38 2.98 -5.34 -16.37
N ALA A 39 2.84 -4.78 -17.57
CA ALA A 39 1.95 -3.66 -17.79
C ALA A 39 0.49 -4.07 -17.54
N GLY A 40 -0.26 -3.25 -16.81
CA GLY A 40 -1.64 -3.58 -16.46
C GLY A 40 -2.36 -2.46 -15.71
N ALA A 41 -3.68 -2.55 -15.68
CA ALA A 41 -4.54 -1.65 -14.91
C ALA A 41 -5.02 -2.33 -13.63
N VAL A 42 -5.15 -1.55 -12.55
CA VAL A 42 -5.68 -2.00 -11.27
C VAL A 42 -6.82 -1.08 -10.85
N LEU A 43 -7.87 -1.68 -10.31
CA LEU A 43 -9.02 -0.98 -9.73
C LEU A 43 -9.37 -1.67 -8.43
N ASP A 44 -9.22 -0.93 -7.33
CA ASP A 44 -9.69 -1.30 -6.01
C ASP A 44 -10.90 -0.45 -5.63
N TYR A 45 -11.87 -1.09 -4.97
CA TYR A 45 -13.05 -0.42 -4.46
C TYR A 45 -13.50 -1.06 -3.14
N ASN A 46 -13.86 -0.21 -2.19
CA ASN A 46 -14.43 -0.57 -0.91
C ASN A 46 -15.71 0.24 -0.72
N LEU A 47 -16.86 -0.42 -0.55
CA LEU A 47 -18.15 0.21 -0.40
C LEU A 47 -18.79 -0.25 0.92
N ASN A 48 -19.22 0.71 1.74
CA ASN A 48 -19.87 0.47 3.02
C ASN A 48 -21.21 1.19 3.05
N ALA A 49 -22.29 0.45 3.33
CA ALA A 49 -23.64 0.99 3.49
C ALA A 49 -24.15 0.67 4.89
N GLN A 50 -24.66 1.67 5.59
CA GLN A 50 -25.25 1.53 6.92
C GLN A 50 -26.60 2.24 6.95
N THR A 51 -27.63 1.56 7.45
CA THR A 51 -28.92 2.19 7.74
C THR A 51 -29.16 2.12 9.24
N THR A 52 -29.48 3.27 9.83
CA THR A 52 -29.82 3.37 11.24
C THR A 52 -31.28 3.79 11.35
N ARG A 53 -32.04 3.04 12.15
CA ARG A 53 -33.44 3.34 12.45
C ARG A 53 -33.57 3.60 13.94
N ARG A 54 -34.06 4.77 14.35
CA ARG A 54 -34.35 5.06 15.76
C ARG A 54 -35.81 4.73 16.07
N SER A 55 -36.03 3.79 16.98
CA SER A 55 -37.38 3.34 17.36
C SER A 55 -38.28 4.39 18.02
N ARG A 56 -37.74 5.51 18.54
CA ARG A 56 -38.54 6.53 19.24
C ARG A 56 -39.05 7.69 18.36
N GLU A 57 -38.48 7.93 17.18
CA GLU A 57 -38.83 9.09 16.34
C GLU A 57 -39.17 8.71 14.88
N GLY A 58 -39.11 7.44 14.49
CA GLY A 58 -39.33 7.03 13.08
C GLY A 58 -38.22 7.50 12.13
N ASP A 59 -37.19 8.17 12.65
CA ASP A 59 -36.07 8.69 11.88
C ASP A 59 -35.20 7.56 11.34
N ARG A 60 -35.12 7.53 10.01
CA ARG A 60 -34.21 6.67 9.24
C ARG A 60 -33.09 7.51 8.67
N SER A 61 -31.86 7.17 9.01
CA SER A 61 -30.67 7.65 8.31
C SER A 61 -30.03 6.52 7.51
N THR A 62 -29.56 6.84 6.31
CA THR A 62 -28.80 5.95 5.45
C THR A 62 -27.50 6.64 5.12
N TYR A 63 -26.40 5.96 5.42
CA TYR A 63 -25.05 6.43 5.14
C TYR A 63 -24.37 5.43 4.21
N LEU A 64 -23.85 5.94 3.10
CA LEU A 64 -23.06 5.20 2.12
C LEU A 64 -21.68 5.87 2.07
N SER A 65 -20.61 5.09 2.19
CA SER A 65 -19.25 5.55 1.93
C SER A 65 -18.55 4.58 1.01
N GLY A 66 -17.82 5.11 0.05
CA GLY A 66 -16.93 4.37 -0.83
C GLY A 66 -15.53 4.96 -0.80
N ASN A 67 -14.52 4.12 -0.95
CA ASN A 67 -13.16 4.55 -1.24
C ASN A 67 -12.51 3.50 -2.12
N GLY A 68 -11.46 3.88 -2.83
CA GLY A 68 -10.72 2.93 -3.64
C GLY A 68 -9.52 3.58 -4.29
N THR A 69 -8.74 2.74 -4.97
CA THR A 69 -7.55 3.17 -5.69
C THR A 69 -7.60 2.63 -7.10
N THR A 70 -7.49 3.52 -8.07
CA THR A 70 -7.27 3.17 -9.47
C THR A 70 -5.79 3.27 -9.77
N GLY A 71 -5.28 2.49 -10.72
CA GLY A 71 -3.87 2.55 -11.04
C GLY A 71 -3.49 1.90 -12.35
N LEU A 72 -2.31 2.26 -12.82
CA LEU A 72 -1.66 1.71 -14.00
C LEU A 72 -0.24 1.31 -13.63
N ASN A 73 0.21 0.16 -14.11
CA ASN A 73 1.58 -0.31 -14.00
C ASN A 73 2.17 -0.33 -15.41
N ILE A 74 3.33 0.30 -15.61
CA ILE A 74 4.06 0.33 -16.88
C ILE A 74 5.55 0.25 -16.57
N GLY A 75 6.15 -0.91 -16.76
CA GLY A 75 7.51 -1.20 -16.30
C GLY A 75 7.65 -0.91 -14.79
N ALA A 76 8.75 -0.28 -14.39
CA ALA A 76 9.01 0.08 -12.99
C ALA A 76 8.03 1.12 -12.40
N TRP A 77 7.26 1.82 -13.24
CA TRP A 77 6.37 2.89 -12.84
C TRP A 77 5.00 2.38 -12.44
N ARG A 78 4.54 2.83 -11.28
CA ARG A 78 3.23 2.50 -10.71
C ARG A 78 2.48 3.81 -10.49
N LEU A 79 1.49 4.09 -11.33
CA LEU A 79 0.61 5.24 -11.22
C LEU A 79 -0.59 4.84 -10.37
N ARG A 80 -0.97 5.69 -9.44
CA ARG A 80 -2.08 5.45 -8.50
C ARG A 80 -2.90 6.73 -8.34
N ALA A 81 -4.21 6.54 -8.24
CA ALA A 81 -5.17 7.59 -8.02
C ALA A 81 -6.24 7.13 -7.03
N ASP A 82 -6.28 7.77 -5.87
CA ASP A 82 -7.15 7.42 -4.76
C ASP A 82 -8.43 8.25 -4.83
N TRP A 83 -9.59 7.62 -4.72
CA TRP A 83 -10.89 8.28 -4.72
C TRP A 83 -11.68 7.95 -3.45
N GLN A 84 -12.53 8.89 -3.05
CA GLN A 84 -13.45 8.71 -1.92
C GLN A 84 -14.81 9.31 -2.25
N ALA A 85 -15.86 8.63 -1.81
CA ALA A 85 -17.24 8.99 -2.00
C ALA A 85 -18.00 8.84 -0.68
N GLN A 86 -18.90 9.75 -0.37
CA GLN A 86 -19.83 9.60 0.74
C GLN A 86 -21.18 10.21 0.39
N ALA A 87 -22.25 9.52 0.80
CA ALA A 87 -23.61 9.97 0.65
C ALA A 87 -24.38 9.71 1.95
N GLU A 88 -24.98 10.76 2.50
CA GLU A 88 -25.80 10.69 3.69
C GLU A 88 -27.21 11.20 3.39
N ARG A 89 -28.21 10.38 3.73
CA ARG A 89 -29.63 10.72 3.61
C ARG A 89 -30.32 10.51 4.94
N GLY A 90 -30.87 11.58 5.52
CA GLY A 90 -31.72 11.53 6.71
C GLY A 90 -33.16 11.89 6.38
N SER A 91 -34.10 11.40 7.18
CA SER A 91 -35.50 11.86 7.16
C SER A 91 -35.56 13.38 7.33
N GLY A 92 -36.26 14.09 6.44
CA GLY A 92 -36.43 15.54 6.50
C GLY A 92 -35.19 16.41 6.25
N ARG A 93 -34.03 15.84 5.90
CA ARG A 93 -32.79 16.59 5.59
C ARG A 93 -32.39 16.45 4.12
N PRO A 94 -31.77 17.49 3.53
CA PRO A 94 -31.19 17.38 2.19
C PRO A 94 -30.12 16.30 2.15
N THR A 95 -30.06 15.55 1.05
CA THR A 95 -29.05 14.50 0.86
C THR A 95 -27.69 15.17 0.66
N LYS A 96 -26.71 14.81 1.50
CA LYS A 96 -25.33 15.29 1.35
C LYS A 96 -24.55 14.25 0.57
N GLN A 97 -24.07 14.61 -0.61
CA GLN A 97 -23.21 13.77 -1.43
C GLN A 97 -21.88 14.48 -1.64
N ARG A 98 -20.79 13.73 -1.54
CA ARG A 98 -19.44 14.24 -1.77
C ARG A 98 -18.64 13.15 -2.47
N PHE A 99 -17.98 13.51 -3.54
CA PHE A 99 -17.05 12.67 -4.28
C PHE A 99 -15.79 13.49 -4.53
N ASP A 100 -14.63 12.95 -4.15
CA ASP A 100 -13.36 13.61 -4.37
C ASP A 100 -12.30 12.60 -4.79
N TRP A 101 -11.45 13.04 -5.71
CA TRP A 101 -10.15 12.42 -5.89
C TRP A 101 -9.21 12.94 -4.81
N SER A 102 -8.76 12.02 -3.96
CA SER A 102 -7.98 12.36 -2.77
C SER A 102 -6.49 12.44 -3.05
N ARG A 103 -5.96 11.71 -4.05
CA ARG A 103 -4.53 11.68 -4.35
C ARG A 103 -4.26 11.22 -5.77
N PHE A 104 -3.26 11.80 -6.41
CA PHE A 104 -2.66 11.30 -7.65
C PHE A 104 -1.14 11.25 -7.53
N TYR A 105 -0.54 10.09 -7.76
CA TYR A 105 0.91 9.94 -7.68
C TYR A 105 1.44 8.83 -8.59
N ALA A 106 2.69 8.99 -9.00
CA ALA A 106 3.48 7.97 -9.64
C ALA A 106 4.61 7.57 -8.71
N MET A 107 4.83 6.28 -8.54
CA MET A 107 5.94 5.74 -7.75
C MET A 107 6.83 4.83 -8.57
N ARG A 108 8.13 4.88 -8.28
CA ARG A 108 9.14 4.01 -8.87
C ARG A 108 10.17 3.61 -7.81
N ALA A 109 10.44 2.31 -7.72
CA ALA A 109 11.53 1.79 -6.91
C ALA A 109 12.88 2.09 -7.59
N ILE A 110 13.88 2.48 -6.80
CA ILE A 110 15.28 2.67 -7.21
C ILE A 110 16.14 1.71 -6.37
N PRO A 111 16.31 0.46 -6.83
CA PRO A 111 17.04 -0.57 -6.08
C PRO A 111 18.48 -0.17 -5.73
N GLY A 112 19.17 0.52 -6.64
CA GLY A 112 20.56 0.97 -6.44
C GLY A 112 20.75 1.88 -5.23
N TRP A 113 19.72 2.61 -4.82
CA TRP A 113 19.75 3.48 -3.64
C TRP A 113 18.86 2.96 -2.50
N LYS A 114 18.31 1.74 -2.62
CA LYS A 114 17.34 1.16 -1.68
C LYS A 114 16.19 2.13 -1.35
N SER A 115 15.77 2.89 -2.36
CA SER A 115 14.89 4.04 -2.19
C SER A 115 13.70 3.96 -3.14
N SER A 116 12.63 4.67 -2.81
CA SER A 116 11.46 4.82 -3.66
C SER A 116 11.28 6.30 -4.00
N LEU A 117 11.15 6.57 -5.30
CA LEU A 117 10.82 7.89 -5.83
C LEU A 117 9.31 7.98 -5.96
N ILE A 118 8.72 9.01 -5.38
CA ILE A 118 7.31 9.36 -5.52
C ILE A 118 7.23 10.74 -6.17
N VAL A 119 6.38 10.87 -7.19
CA VAL A 119 6.12 12.13 -7.89
C VAL A 119 4.62 12.36 -7.95
N GLY A 120 4.17 13.55 -7.60
CA GLY A 120 2.77 13.94 -7.51
C GLY A 120 2.38 14.32 -6.09
N GLU A 121 1.14 14.01 -5.73
CA GLU A 121 0.58 14.32 -4.43
C GLU A 121 0.93 13.24 -3.40
N ASP A 122 1.46 13.64 -2.26
CA ASP A 122 1.83 12.73 -1.17
C ASP A 122 1.85 13.46 0.17
N TYR A 123 2.10 12.73 1.25
CA TYR A 123 2.24 13.24 2.60
C TYR A 123 3.67 13.08 3.06
N LEU A 124 4.21 14.12 3.65
CA LEU A 124 5.52 14.03 4.26
C LEU A 124 5.38 13.16 5.53
N ASN A 125 6.02 12.00 5.54
CA ASN A 125 6.17 11.19 6.73
C ASN A 125 7.58 11.42 7.29
N SER A 126 7.68 12.31 8.28
CA SER A 126 8.94 12.67 8.93
C SER A 126 8.84 12.43 10.43
N ASN A 127 9.93 11.93 11.04
CA ASN A 127 10.04 11.82 12.49
C ASN A 127 10.36 13.17 13.16
N LEU A 128 10.75 14.19 12.39
CA LEU A 128 11.19 15.50 12.89
C LEU A 128 10.11 16.58 12.76
N PHE A 129 9.23 16.46 11.76
CA PHE A 129 8.21 17.47 11.45
C PHE A 129 6.81 16.86 11.43
N GLY A 130 5.79 17.67 11.72
CA GLY A 130 4.40 17.27 11.52
C GLY A 130 4.13 16.95 10.05
N GLY A 131 3.42 15.86 9.79
CA GLY A 131 3.11 15.46 8.42
C GLY A 131 2.14 16.43 7.74
N PHE A 132 2.50 16.89 6.54
CA PHE A 132 1.67 17.75 5.71
C PHE A 132 1.57 17.19 4.29
N ARG A 133 0.48 17.53 3.60
CA ARG A 133 0.28 17.17 2.19
C ARG A 133 1.09 18.11 1.31
N TYR A 134 1.76 17.56 0.31
CA TYR A 134 2.49 18.31 -0.70
C TYR A 134 2.21 17.74 -2.09
N THR A 135 2.51 18.54 -3.10
CA THR A 135 2.53 18.12 -4.51
C THR A 135 3.91 18.42 -5.04
N GLY A 136 4.68 17.38 -5.39
CA GLY A 136 6.07 17.53 -5.79
C GLY A 136 6.74 16.19 -6.04
N ALA A 137 8.02 16.10 -5.73
CA ALA A 137 8.77 14.86 -5.79
C ALA A 137 9.42 14.56 -4.43
N SER A 138 9.47 13.29 -4.07
CA SER A 138 10.12 12.81 -2.85
C SER A 138 10.88 11.54 -3.15
N LEU A 139 12.09 11.47 -2.60
CA LEU A 139 12.94 10.29 -2.64
C LEU A 139 13.20 9.88 -1.19
N ALA A 140 12.71 8.70 -0.83
CA ALA A 140 12.83 8.17 0.53
C ALA A 140 13.35 6.74 0.51
N THR A 141 14.18 6.40 1.50
CA THR A 141 14.60 5.01 1.73
C THR A 141 13.38 4.14 1.99
N ASN A 142 13.36 2.93 1.42
CA ASN A 142 12.24 2.01 1.59
C ASN A 142 12.71 0.76 2.33
N ASP A 143 12.35 0.63 3.60
CA ASP A 143 12.75 -0.51 4.44
C ASP A 143 12.17 -1.84 3.98
N SER A 144 11.10 -1.84 3.18
CA SER A 144 10.56 -3.07 2.57
C SER A 144 11.56 -3.73 1.61
N MET A 145 12.54 -2.97 1.13
CA MET A 145 13.67 -3.46 0.31
C MET A 145 14.70 -4.24 1.14
N LEU A 146 14.69 -4.09 2.46
CA LEU A 146 15.60 -4.78 3.35
C LEU A 146 15.14 -6.22 3.64
N PRO A 147 16.06 -7.12 3.99
CA PRO A 147 15.74 -8.42 4.56
C PRO A 147 14.79 -8.29 5.74
N PRO A 148 13.83 -9.22 5.93
CA PRO A 148 12.84 -9.15 7.00
C PRO A 148 13.44 -8.94 8.40
N ASN A 149 14.63 -9.48 8.65
CA ASN A 149 15.35 -9.35 9.92
C ASN A 149 15.82 -7.91 10.23
N LEU A 150 15.74 -7.00 9.25
CA LEU A 150 16.13 -5.59 9.35
C LEU A 150 14.95 -4.62 9.14
N ARG A 151 13.72 -5.13 9.00
CA ARG A 151 12.52 -4.29 8.86
C ARG A 151 12.01 -3.83 10.22
N GLY A 152 11.58 -2.58 10.32
CA GLY A 152 10.93 -2.02 11.50
C GLY A 152 9.55 -2.63 11.80
N TYR A 153 9.04 -2.39 13.00
CA TYR A 153 7.76 -2.89 13.50
C TYR A 153 6.55 -2.27 12.78
N ALA A 154 5.55 -3.09 12.43
CA ALA A 154 4.24 -2.63 11.97
C ALA A 154 3.22 -2.75 13.14
N PRO A 155 2.47 -1.69 13.49
CA PRO A 155 1.56 -1.72 14.64
C PRO A 155 0.30 -2.54 14.34
N GLU A 156 0.00 -3.49 15.22
CA GLU A 156 -1.27 -4.21 15.24
C GLU A 156 -2.34 -3.39 15.98
N ILE A 157 -3.52 -3.21 15.38
CA ILE A 157 -4.66 -2.54 16.00
C ILE A 157 -5.61 -3.61 16.54
N THR A 158 -5.66 -3.77 17.87
CA THR A 158 -6.58 -4.69 18.56
C THR A 158 -7.51 -3.93 19.50
N GLY A 159 -8.73 -4.43 19.67
CA GLY A 159 -9.73 -3.83 20.55
C GLY A 159 -10.98 -4.68 20.68
N VAL A 160 -11.77 -4.44 21.74
CA VAL A 160 -13.01 -5.18 22.02
C VAL A 160 -14.21 -4.25 21.82
N ALA A 161 -15.10 -4.61 20.89
CA ALA A 161 -16.39 -3.95 20.73
C ALA A 161 -17.48 -4.76 21.46
N ARG A 162 -18.27 -4.11 22.31
CA ARG A 162 -19.36 -4.75 23.09
C ARG A 162 -20.59 -5.10 22.23
N SER A 163 -20.66 -4.62 20.99
CA SER A 163 -21.72 -4.86 20.02
C SER A 163 -21.18 -4.77 18.59
N ASN A 164 -22.01 -5.02 17.58
CA ASN A 164 -21.65 -4.80 16.17
C ASN A 164 -21.30 -3.32 15.94
N ALA A 165 -20.02 -3.04 15.76
CA ALA A 165 -19.47 -1.69 15.66
C ALA A 165 -18.76 -1.47 14.32
N ARG A 166 -18.81 -0.23 13.82
CA ARG A 166 -18.03 0.22 12.67
C ARG A 166 -16.71 0.81 13.16
N VAL A 167 -15.59 0.18 12.85
CA VAL A 167 -14.25 0.71 13.13
C VAL A 167 -13.75 1.45 11.90
N VAL A 168 -13.41 2.73 12.06
CA VAL A 168 -12.79 3.55 11.00
C VAL A 168 -11.49 4.09 11.59
N VAL A 169 -10.36 3.62 11.07
CA VAL A 169 -9.05 4.17 11.42
C VAL A 169 -8.81 5.36 10.50
N ARG A 170 -8.35 6.49 11.03
CA ARG A 170 -8.03 7.64 10.19
C ARG A 170 -6.62 8.14 10.44
N GLN A 171 -5.88 8.40 9.36
CA GLN A 171 -4.61 9.10 9.41
C GLN A 171 -4.72 10.39 8.60
N GLN A 172 -4.50 11.54 9.26
CA GLN A 172 -4.51 12.87 8.63
C GLN A 172 -5.75 13.16 7.75
N GLY A 173 -6.93 12.70 8.20
CA GLY A 173 -8.21 12.96 7.53
C GLY A 173 -8.65 11.94 6.48
N ARG A 174 -7.87 10.88 6.26
CA ARG A 174 -8.24 9.74 5.38
C ARG A 174 -8.66 8.53 6.21
N PRO A 175 -9.75 7.82 5.87
CA PRO A 175 -10.11 6.53 6.45
C PRO A 175 -9.15 5.40 6.03
#